data_AF-A0A2K3MSM8-F1
#
_entry.id   AF-A0A2K3MSM8-F1
#
_cell.length_a   1.000
_cell.length_b   1.000
_cell.length_c   1.000
_cell.angle_alpha   90.00
_cell.angle_beta   90.00
_cell.angle_gamma   90.00
#
_symmetry.space_group_name_H-M   'P 1'
#
loop_
_entity.id
_entity.type
_entity.pdbx_description
1 polymer ?
#
loop_
_entity_poly.entity_id
_entity_poly.type
_entity_poly.pdbx_seq_one_letter_code
_entity_poly.pdbx_strand_id
1 'polypeptide(L)'
;KELAKVFGIPSQYYQHLWVWERNPNHTCRPSFPVKPSDEVGHIAQMMVKRQFGGHPKLVLFLEVKRGRDVRPVPLLKMAWWQNLSIFFKLYDPEKEELRYVGRLVVNPTDKPSEILTWLNKLAGYDPDEEIELYEEIAFEPNVMCEPIDKKLTFEESKIGCGSCGIIWFQKVSAMDNVKHIRYPDVPSYLEYVHNGRVPFSPSDKELSEEQNKNTIAVEMNVDKNIEAQQSKGDIETNYDEATSKSNTSKLVSIDLEEIDAMIDEDVIAAIDKVLSGGISLKSQHSVQRQEVAELDPNLTEQLLQELRDIAFKEDLVEKIKEGLTPKVNFNAVKEKIDANARAFSSQQIEQVGVVVNLLNNIVRMFEKLKNLKKELDSAKKSTDQDNEALKETRQKILTSKTSFTNHQTQLNSVDAQIADLKAKLEKLQGDRAKIAEIQDLDKDKITSLNKEVKSIFHHLADEQIKLKSVEDQIPEAQTELESHERLYRIFKATPPF
;
A
#
# COMPACT_ATOMS: atom_id res chain seq x y z
N LYS A 1 7.25 28.12 -39.34
CA LYS A 1 6.19 28.98 -39.93
C LYS A 1 5.00 28.16 -40.44
N GLU A 2 5.21 27.10 -41.22
CA GLU A 2 4.11 26.24 -41.70
C GLU A 2 3.38 25.51 -40.57
N LEU A 3 4.09 24.96 -39.57
CA LEU A 3 3.47 24.35 -38.38
C LEU A 3 2.56 25.31 -37.62
N ALA A 4 2.93 26.59 -37.51
CA ALA A 4 2.09 27.61 -36.89
C ALA A 4 0.78 27.85 -37.66
N LYS A 5 0.83 27.74 -38.99
CA LYS A 5 -0.33 27.87 -39.87
C LYS A 5 -1.24 26.64 -39.80
N VAL A 6 -0.64 25.44 -39.78
CA VAL A 6 -1.38 24.16 -39.70
C VAL A 6 -2.06 23.98 -38.35
N PHE A 7 -1.35 24.27 -37.26
CA PHE A 7 -1.87 24.07 -35.90
C PHE A 7 -2.54 25.31 -35.29
N GLY A 8 -2.55 26.44 -35.99
CA GLY A 8 -3.17 27.69 -35.53
C GLY A 8 -2.52 28.29 -34.27
N ILE A 9 -1.25 27.98 -34.00
CA ILE A 9 -0.55 28.36 -32.76
C ILE A 9 0.72 29.15 -33.13
N PRO A 10 0.98 30.35 -32.56
CA PRO A 10 2.16 31.13 -32.93
C PRO A 10 3.49 30.47 -32.52
N SER A 11 4.49 30.47 -33.40
CA SER A 11 5.70 29.63 -33.23
C SER A 11 6.72 30.12 -32.20
N GLN A 12 6.72 31.40 -31.81
CA GLN A 12 7.88 32.01 -31.13
C GLN A 12 7.88 31.83 -29.60
N TYR A 13 6.72 31.54 -29.00
CA TYR A 13 6.57 31.38 -27.54
C TYR A 13 5.63 30.24 -27.13
N TYR A 14 4.92 29.64 -28.10
CA TYR A 14 3.85 28.67 -27.82
C TYR A 14 4.12 27.28 -28.39
N GLN A 15 5.21 27.10 -29.15
CA GLN A 15 5.61 25.83 -29.75
C GLN A 15 7.08 25.56 -29.45
N HIS A 16 7.37 24.42 -28.80
CA HIS A 16 8.72 23.89 -28.70
C HIS A 16 8.83 22.60 -29.50
N LEU A 17 9.82 22.52 -30.39
CA LEU A 17 10.09 21.33 -31.18
C LEU A 17 11.25 20.57 -30.56
N TRP A 18 11.07 19.28 -30.37
CA TRP A 18 12.08 18.37 -29.85
C TRP A 18 12.43 17.34 -30.91
N VAL A 19 13.70 17.03 -31.03
CA VAL A 19 14.15 16.02 -32.00
C VAL A 19 13.87 14.64 -31.42
N TRP A 20 13.21 13.78 -32.19
CA TRP A 20 13.02 12.39 -31.82
C TRP A 20 14.29 11.61 -32.18
N GLU A 21 14.91 10.97 -31.19
CA GLU A 21 16.18 10.27 -31.35
C GLU A 21 16.05 8.81 -30.94
N ARG A 22 16.70 7.94 -31.70
CA ARG A 22 16.88 6.54 -31.32
C ARG A 22 18.15 6.43 -30.49
N ASN A 23 18.00 6.03 -29.24
CA ASN A 23 19.08 5.79 -28.32
C ASN A 23 19.77 4.44 -28.62
N PRO A 24 21.01 4.23 -28.15
CA PRO A 24 21.71 2.94 -28.29
C PRO A 24 20.94 1.76 -27.69
N ASN A 25 20.11 2.00 -26.68
CA ASN A 25 19.27 1.00 -26.02
C ASN A 25 17.94 0.73 -26.76
N HIS A 26 17.89 0.99 -28.08
CA HIS A 26 16.74 0.81 -28.97
C HIS A 26 15.48 1.63 -28.64
N THR A 27 15.47 2.41 -27.56
CA THR A 27 14.37 3.33 -27.26
C THR A 27 14.39 4.54 -28.20
N CYS A 28 13.22 5.08 -28.52
CA CYS A 28 13.12 6.33 -29.26
C CYS A 28 12.44 7.40 -28.39
N ARG A 29 13.13 8.51 -28.14
CA ARG A 29 12.72 9.54 -27.17
C ARG A 29 12.98 10.96 -27.67
N PRO A 30 12.21 11.96 -27.18
CA PRO A 30 12.60 13.36 -27.29
C PRO A 30 13.99 13.59 -26.68
N SER A 31 14.90 14.14 -27.49
CA SER A 31 16.30 14.31 -27.12
C SER A 31 16.58 15.78 -26.73
N PHE A 32 16.80 16.64 -27.70
CA PHE A 32 17.08 18.07 -27.48
C PHE A 32 16.09 18.97 -28.25
N PRO A 33 15.86 20.20 -27.75
CA PRO A 33 15.00 21.15 -28.45
C PRO A 33 15.69 21.72 -29.68
N VAL A 34 14.93 21.91 -30.76
CA VAL A 34 15.37 22.59 -31.99
C VAL A 34 15.46 24.08 -31.69
N LYS A 35 16.64 24.69 -31.89
CA LYS A 35 16.83 26.12 -31.66
C LYS A 35 16.22 26.92 -32.81
N PRO A 36 15.62 28.08 -32.54
CA PRO A 36 15.20 29.02 -33.59
C PRO A 36 16.36 29.49 -34.49
N SER A 37 17.60 29.40 -34.00
CA SER A 37 18.84 29.73 -34.72
C SER A 37 19.42 28.56 -35.51
N ASP A 38 18.83 27.35 -35.44
CA ASP A 38 19.32 26.22 -36.23
C ASP A 38 19.04 26.51 -37.70
N GLU A 39 20.09 26.83 -38.44
CA GLU A 39 20.01 27.13 -39.87
C GLU A 39 19.49 25.90 -40.65
N VAL A 40 18.88 26.14 -41.80
CA VAL A 40 18.33 25.09 -42.69
C VAL A 40 19.36 23.98 -42.98
N GLY A 41 20.65 24.34 -43.02
CA GLY A 41 21.76 23.39 -43.18
C GLY A 41 21.94 22.42 -42.01
N HIS A 42 21.69 22.86 -40.76
CA HIS A 42 21.77 22.00 -39.58
C HIS A 42 20.61 21.00 -39.56
N ILE A 43 19.40 21.47 -39.87
CA ILE A 43 18.20 20.61 -39.98
C ILE A 43 18.39 19.59 -41.11
N ALA A 44 18.89 20.00 -42.28
CA ALA A 44 19.19 19.09 -43.39
C ALA A 44 20.24 18.04 -43.00
N GLN A 45 21.31 18.44 -42.29
CA GLN A 45 22.31 17.51 -41.79
C GLN A 45 21.73 16.52 -40.76
N MET A 46 20.80 16.95 -39.91
CA MET A 46 20.07 16.07 -39.00
C MET A 46 19.18 15.06 -39.74
N MET A 47 18.54 15.46 -40.85
CA MET A 47 17.75 14.53 -41.69
C MET A 47 18.63 13.49 -42.37
N VAL A 48 19.81 13.88 -42.87
CA VAL A 48 20.74 12.99 -43.57
C VAL A 48 21.37 11.96 -42.61
N LYS A 49 21.69 12.38 -41.37
CA LYS A 49 22.28 11.49 -40.35
C LYS A 49 21.28 10.50 -39.75
N ARG A 50 19.96 10.71 -39.92
CA ARG A 50 18.92 9.95 -39.21
C ARG A 50 17.98 9.26 -40.19
N GLN A 51 18.25 7.98 -40.44
CA GLN A 51 17.40 7.11 -41.25
C GLN A 51 16.44 6.35 -40.33
N PHE A 52 15.14 6.62 -40.44
CA PHE A 52 14.11 5.76 -39.86
C PHE A 52 13.57 4.88 -40.97
N GLY A 53 13.90 3.58 -40.95
CA GLY A 53 13.42 2.62 -41.95
C GLY A 53 14.01 2.82 -43.36
N GLY A 54 15.28 3.22 -43.47
CA GLY A 54 16.01 3.31 -44.76
C GLY A 54 15.76 4.59 -45.58
N HIS A 55 14.88 5.49 -45.12
CA HIS A 55 14.64 6.79 -45.75
C HIS A 55 15.02 7.93 -44.79
N PRO A 56 15.57 9.06 -45.30
CA PRO A 56 15.85 10.24 -44.49
C PRO A 56 14.52 10.85 -44.03
N LYS A 57 14.13 10.59 -42.78
CA LYS A 57 12.88 11.07 -42.20
C LYS A 57 13.19 11.73 -40.85
N LEU A 58 12.89 13.02 -40.76
CA LEU A 58 12.96 13.75 -39.50
C LEU A 58 11.65 13.59 -38.74
N VAL A 59 11.73 12.98 -37.56
CA VAL A 59 10.60 12.88 -36.62
C VAL A 59 10.84 13.88 -35.50
N LEU A 60 9.83 14.72 -35.25
CA LEU A 60 9.87 15.77 -34.23
C LEU A 60 8.70 15.59 -33.27
N PHE A 61 8.93 15.90 -32.00
CA PHE A 61 7.91 16.02 -30.97
C PHE A 61 7.56 17.50 -30.77
N LEU A 62 6.31 17.85 -31.03
CA LEU A 62 5.80 19.22 -30.87
C LEU A 62 5.14 19.37 -29.50
N GLU A 63 5.69 20.27 -28.70
CA GLU A 63 5.14 20.65 -27.40
C GLU A 63 4.35 21.96 -27.52
N VAL A 64 3.13 21.94 -26.97
CA VAL A 64 2.25 23.11 -26.84
C VAL A 64 1.59 23.08 -25.47
N LYS A 65 1.70 24.16 -24.70
CA LYS A 65 0.93 24.34 -23.45
C LYS A 65 -0.39 25.06 -23.75
N ARG A 66 -1.50 24.50 -23.29
CA ARG A 66 -2.84 25.11 -23.37
C ARG A 66 -3.35 25.44 -21.97
N GLY A 67 -3.97 26.61 -21.83
CA GLY A 67 -4.63 27.05 -20.60
C GLY A 67 -5.96 26.36 -20.39
N ARG A 68 -6.63 26.67 -19.26
CA ARG A 68 -7.98 26.17 -18.95
C ARG A 68 -9.03 26.63 -19.97
N ASP A 69 -8.76 27.75 -20.64
CA ASP A 69 -9.53 28.33 -21.73
C ASP A 69 -9.15 27.76 -23.11
N VAL A 70 -8.35 26.68 -23.15
CA VAL A 70 -7.83 26.01 -24.36
C VAL A 70 -6.89 26.92 -25.20
N ARG A 71 -6.66 28.16 -24.76
CA ARG A 71 -5.76 29.08 -25.44
C ARG A 71 -4.31 28.67 -25.22
N PRO A 72 -3.43 28.81 -26.23
CA PRO A 72 -2.01 28.58 -26.04
C PRO A 72 -1.46 29.50 -24.94
N VAL A 73 -0.70 28.95 -24.00
CA VAL A 73 -0.02 29.70 -22.95
C VAL A 73 1.47 29.74 -23.27
N PRO A 74 2.15 30.89 -23.11
CA PRO A 74 3.59 30.95 -23.36
C PRO A 74 4.33 29.91 -22.53
N LEU A 75 5.19 29.12 -23.18
CA LEU A 75 6.13 28.25 -22.50
C LEU A 75 7.23 29.13 -21.90
N LEU A 76 7.50 28.98 -20.60
CA LEU A 76 8.57 29.74 -19.93
C LEU A 76 9.89 29.51 -20.68
N LYS A 77 10.68 30.57 -20.85
CA LYS A 77 12.07 30.48 -21.34
C LYS A 77 12.92 29.79 -20.26
N MET A 78 12.80 28.47 -20.14
CA MET A 78 13.67 27.68 -19.28
C MET A 78 15.02 27.46 -19.98
N ALA A 79 16.08 27.30 -19.19
CA ALA A 79 17.37 26.86 -19.68
C ALA A 79 17.32 25.34 -19.95
N TRP A 80 16.61 24.94 -21.02
CA TRP A 80 16.35 23.53 -21.37
C TRP A 80 17.63 22.68 -21.53
N TRP A 81 18.79 23.31 -21.75
CA TRP A 81 20.11 22.67 -21.86
C TRP A 81 20.70 22.25 -20.50
N GLN A 82 20.20 22.84 -19.41
CA GLN A 82 20.69 22.63 -18.04
C GLN A 82 19.66 21.88 -17.20
N ASN A 83 18.47 21.61 -17.74
CA ASN A 83 17.36 20.99 -17.03
C ASN A 83 16.96 19.67 -17.68
N LEU A 84 16.53 18.71 -16.87
CA LEU A 84 16.11 17.39 -17.31
C LEU A 84 14.60 17.39 -17.59
N SER A 85 14.19 16.91 -18.76
CA SER A 85 12.78 16.69 -19.06
C SER A 85 12.38 15.26 -18.72
N ILE A 86 11.35 15.10 -17.89
CA ILE A 86 10.86 13.79 -17.44
C ILE A 86 9.39 13.62 -17.83
N PHE A 87 9.07 12.47 -18.42
CA PHE A 87 7.71 12.03 -18.72
C PHE A 87 7.23 11.07 -17.63
N PHE A 88 5.97 11.21 -17.23
CA PHE A 88 5.39 10.42 -16.15
C PHE A 88 4.26 9.52 -16.65
N LYS A 89 4.32 8.27 -16.22
CA LYS A 89 3.31 7.24 -16.46
C LYS A 89 2.84 6.70 -15.11
N LEU A 90 1.55 6.55 -14.94
CA LEU A 90 0.94 5.94 -13.76
C LEU A 90 0.49 4.53 -14.13
N TYR A 91 0.85 3.57 -13.28
CA TYR A 91 0.31 2.22 -13.32
C TYR A 91 -0.65 2.01 -12.14
N ASP A 92 -1.81 1.45 -12.43
CA ASP A 92 -2.82 1.04 -11.45
C ASP A 92 -2.85 -0.49 -11.38
N PRO A 93 -2.21 -1.12 -10.36
CA PRO A 93 -2.14 -2.59 -10.25
C PRO A 93 -3.51 -3.26 -10.08
N GLU A 94 -4.50 -2.57 -9.50
CA GLU A 94 -5.84 -3.14 -9.29
C GLU A 94 -6.63 -3.25 -10.59
N LYS A 95 -6.38 -2.33 -11.53
CA LYS A 95 -7.06 -2.28 -12.84
C LYS A 95 -6.21 -2.82 -13.99
N GLU A 96 -4.93 -3.10 -13.75
CA GLU A 96 -3.92 -3.41 -14.78
C GLU A 96 -3.89 -2.32 -15.88
N GLU A 97 -4.10 -1.06 -15.52
CA GLU A 97 -4.21 0.07 -16.45
C GLU A 97 -3.00 1.01 -16.42
N LEU A 98 -2.61 1.48 -17.61
CA LEU A 98 -1.58 2.50 -17.81
C LEU A 98 -2.21 3.84 -18.16
N ARG A 99 -1.81 4.89 -17.45
CA ARG A 99 -2.21 6.28 -17.72
C ARG A 99 -1.01 7.19 -17.92
N TYR A 100 -1.04 8.00 -18.98
CA TYR A 100 -0.09 9.09 -19.12
C TYR A 100 -0.48 10.27 -18.23
N VAL A 101 0.44 10.72 -17.37
CA VAL A 101 0.17 11.74 -16.34
C VAL A 101 0.63 13.12 -16.80
N GLY A 102 1.75 13.18 -17.51
CA GLY A 102 2.27 14.44 -18.01
C GLY A 102 3.78 14.46 -18.12
N ARG A 103 4.32 15.68 -18.12
CA ARG A 103 5.76 15.93 -18.24
C ARG A 103 6.15 17.08 -17.32
N LEU A 104 7.31 16.97 -16.70
CA LEU A 104 7.93 18.02 -15.89
C LEU A 104 9.35 18.29 -16.39
N VAL A 105 9.81 19.51 -16.16
CA VAL A 105 11.20 19.92 -16.37
C VAL A 105 11.75 20.19 -14.98
N VAL A 106 12.77 19.43 -14.59
CA VAL A 106 13.38 19.47 -13.26
C VAL A 106 14.86 19.84 -13.39
N ASN A 107 15.44 20.40 -12.33
CA ASN A 107 16.88 20.61 -12.29
C ASN A 107 17.55 19.26 -11.95
N PRO A 108 18.64 18.85 -12.63
CA PRO A 108 19.32 17.59 -12.35
C PRO A 108 19.77 17.41 -10.89
N THR A 109 20.00 18.53 -10.19
CA THR A 109 20.37 18.53 -8.77
C THR A 109 19.20 18.33 -7.80
N ASP A 110 17.97 18.38 -8.28
CA ASP A 110 16.78 18.18 -7.45
C ASP A 110 16.59 16.70 -7.12
N LYS A 111 15.78 16.41 -6.10
CA LYS A 111 15.48 15.03 -5.68
C LYS A 111 14.10 14.57 -6.17
N PRO A 112 13.92 13.28 -6.53
CA PRO A 112 12.60 12.73 -6.86
C PRO A 112 11.56 12.88 -5.73
N SER A 113 12.02 12.94 -4.47
CA SER A 113 11.17 13.19 -3.31
C SER A 113 10.44 14.54 -3.34
N GLU A 114 10.99 15.55 -4.01
CA GLU A 114 10.41 16.90 -4.05
C GLU A 114 9.21 17.00 -5.00
N ILE A 115 9.08 16.06 -5.94
CA ILE A 115 8.00 16.05 -6.93
C ILE A 115 6.84 15.10 -6.57
N LEU A 116 6.93 14.35 -5.46
CA LEU A 116 5.94 13.35 -5.06
C LEU A 116 4.55 13.96 -4.85
N THR A 117 4.46 15.05 -4.08
CA THR A 117 3.19 15.74 -3.83
C THR A 117 2.55 16.25 -5.12
N TRP A 118 3.37 16.65 -6.10
CA TRP A 118 2.89 17.07 -7.42
C TRP A 118 2.36 15.88 -8.23
N LEU A 119 3.04 14.73 -8.20
CA LEU A 119 2.59 13.50 -8.85
C LEU A 119 1.29 12.98 -8.24
N ASN A 120 1.18 12.95 -6.92
CA ASN A 120 -0.03 12.55 -6.19
C ASN A 120 -1.23 13.39 -6.62
N LYS A 121 -1.06 14.72 -6.68
CA LYS A 121 -2.10 15.62 -7.15
C LYS A 121 -2.57 15.35 -8.59
N LEU A 122 -1.66 14.98 -9.50
CA LEU A 122 -2.01 14.65 -10.88
C LEU A 122 -2.64 13.26 -11.03
N ALA A 123 -2.28 12.32 -10.15
CA ALA A 123 -2.89 11.00 -10.09
C ALA A 123 -4.27 11.01 -9.41
N GLY A 124 -4.61 12.08 -8.69
CA GLY A 124 -5.83 12.17 -7.88
C GLY A 124 -5.69 11.44 -6.53
N TYR A 125 -4.45 11.25 -6.07
CA TYR A 125 -4.13 10.65 -4.78
C TYR A 125 -4.10 11.71 -3.68
N ASP A 126 -4.08 11.25 -2.43
CA ASP A 126 -3.82 12.12 -1.29
C ASP A 126 -2.41 12.74 -1.42
N PRO A 127 -2.19 14.03 -1.06
CA PRO A 127 -0.89 14.66 -1.13
C PRO A 127 0.23 13.87 -0.43
N ASP A 128 -0.10 13.19 0.66
CA ASP A 128 0.81 12.42 1.51
C ASP A 128 0.80 10.92 1.19
N GLU A 129 0.12 10.50 0.12
CA GLU A 129 0.09 9.11 -0.34
C GLU A 129 1.51 8.62 -0.67
N GLU A 130 1.86 7.43 -0.17
CA GLU A 130 3.13 6.81 -0.47
C GLU A 130 3.10 6.14 -1.86
N ILE A 131 3.97 6.62 -2.76
CA ILE A 131 4.10 6.10 -4.14
C ILE A 131 5.50 5.55 -4.40
N GLU A 132 5.59 4.49 -5.19
CA GLU A 132 6.85 3.94 -5.71
C GLU A 132 7.17 4.54 -7.07
N LEU A 133 8.45 4.73 -7.35
CA LEU A 133 8.95 5.32 -8.61
C LEU A 133 9.87 4.33 -9.30
N TYR A 134 9.74 4.18 -10.61
CA TYR A 134 10.59 3.32 -11.43
C TYR A 134 11.03 4.07 -12.69
N GLU A 135 12.30 3.95 -13.08
CA GLU A 135 12.79 4.46 -14.35
C GLU A 135 12.59 3.40 -15.43
N GLU A 136 11.93 3.77 -16.52
CA GLU A 136 11.94 2.95 -17.75
C GLU A 136 13.24 3.27 -18.50
N ILE A 137 14.20 2.35 -18.47
CA ILE A 137 15.50 2.51 -19.14
C ILE A 137 15.40 1.99 -20.57
N ALA A 138 14.94 0.74 -20.74
CA ALA A 138 14.77 0.10 -22.04
C ALA A 138 13.52 -0.78 -22.04
N PHE A 139 12.95 -1.00 -23.23
CA PHE A 139 11.80 -1.89 -23.41
C PHE A 139 12.13 -3.06 -24.33
N GLU A 140 13.00 -2.86 -25.32
CA GLU A 140 13.46 -3.89 -26.26
C GLU A 140 14.99 -3.91 -26.31
N PRO A 141 15.63 -5.08 -26.45
CA PRO A 141 15.04 -6.42 -26.56
C PRO A 141 14.58 -7.01 -25.21
N ASN A 142 14.92 -6.38 -24.09
CA ASN A 142 14.49 -6.77 -22.75
C ASN A 142 13.97 -5.54 -22.02
N VAL A 143 12.93 -5.75 -21.21
CA VAL A 143 12.43 -4.72 -20.30
C VAL A 143 13.48 -4.46 -19.23
N MET A 144 13.95 -3.22 -19.14
CA MET A 144 14.77 -2.73 -18.05
C MET A 144 14.03 -1.58 -17.40
N CYS A 145 13.43 -1.87 -16.25
CA CYS A 145 12.73 -0.91 -15.42
C CYS A 145 13.24 -1.02 -13.98
N GLU A 146 13.92 0.01 -13.49
CA GLU A 146 14.63 -0.02 -12.21
C GLU A 146 13.95 0.89 -11.18
N PRO A 147 13.86 0.49 -9.90
CA PRO A 147 13.32 1.34 -8.85
C PRO A 147 14.21 2.57 -8.63
N ILE A 148 13.59 3.74 -8.43
CA ILE A 148 14.29 5.00 -8.20
C ILE A 148 14.45 5.25 -6.71
N ASP A 149 15.68 5.49 -6.26
CA ASP A 149 15.93 5.96 -4.90
C ASP A 149 15.54 7.44 -4.77
N LYS A 150 14.48 7.68 -3.99
CA LYS A 150 13.92 9.02 -3.74
C LYS A 150 14.89 9.96 -3.00
N LYS A 151 15.96 9.43 -2.39
CA LYS A 151 16.94 10.20 -1.60
C LYS A 151 18.06 10.79 -2.45
N LEU A 152 18.38 10.15 -3.58
CA LEU A 152 19.39 10.59 -4.54
C LEU A 152 18.84 11.71 -5.41
N THR A 153 19.73 12.49 -6.01
CA THR A 153 19.35 13.47 -7.03
C THR A 153 19.09 12.79 -8.37
N PHE A 154 18.41 13.49 -9.29
CA PHE A 154 18.19 12.98 -10.64
C PHE A 154 19.50 12.69 -11.39
N GLU A 155 20.52 13.54 -11.19
CA GLU A 155 21.85 13.38 -11.78
C GLU A 155 22.59 12.16 -11.22
N GLU A 156 22.59 11.98 -9.89
CA GLU A 156 23.23 10.83 -9.24
C GLU A 156 22.58 9.50 -9.66
N SER A 157 21.26 9.51 -9.86
CA SER A 157 20.50 8.36 -10.34
C SER A 157 20.68 8.11 -11.85
N LYS A 158 21.40 8.99 -12.57
CA LYS A 158 21.61 8.96 -14.02
C LYS A 158 20.31 8.95 -14.83
N ILE A 159 19.22 9.47 -14.27
CA ILE A 159 17.90 9.43 -14.88
C ILE A 159 17.92 10.23 -16.18
N GLY A 160 17.54 9.56 -17.28
CA GLY A 160 17.48 10.19 -18.59
C GLY A 160 18.84 10.60 -19.16
N CYS A 161 19.97 10.01 -18.74
CA CYS A 161 21.33 10.24 -19.25
C CYS A 161 21.41 10.80 -20.70
N GLY A 162 21.50 12.13 -20.85
CA GLY A 162 21.63 12.85 -22.13
C GLY A 162 20.38 13.02 -22.99
N SER A 163 19.19 12.60 -22.54
CA SER A 163 17.89 12.75 -23.24
C SER A 163 16.75 12.95 -22.23
N CYS A 164 15.47 12.81 -22.63
CA CYS A 164 14.38 12.84 -21.66
C CYS A 164 14.25 11.50 -20.87
N GLY A 165 13.96 11.60 -19.58
CA GLY A 165 13.66 10.45 -18.72
C GLY A 165 12.19 10.01 -18.81
N ILE A 166 11.90 8.75 -18.54
CA ILE A 166 10.53 8.24 -18.35
C ILE A 166 10.45 7.60 -16.96
N ILE A 167 9.62 8.17 -16.09
CA ILE A 167 9.37 7.65 -14.75
C ILE A 167 7.95 7.07 -14.72
N TRP A 168 7.88 5.84 -14.24
CA TRP A 168 6.64 5.20 -13.86
C TRP A 168 6.43 5.36 -12.36
N PHE A 169 5.17 5.45 -11.95
CA PHE A 169 4.84 5.42 -10.54
C PHE A 169 3.54 4.67 -10.29
N GLN A 170 3.42 4.15 -9.07
CA GLN A 170 2.25 3.43 -8.57
C GLN A 170 2.11 3.66 -7.06
N LYS A 171 0.96 3.31 -6.49
CA LYS A 171 0.80 3.29 -5.03
C LYS A 171 1.62 2.16 -4.42
N VAL A 172 2.14 2.37 -3.20
CA VAL A 172 2.69 1.28 -2.40
C VAL A 172 1.56 0.29 -2.10
N SER A 173 1.72 -0.97 -2.51
CA SER A 173 0.70 -1.99 -2.25
C SER A 173 0.71 -2.38 -0.78
N ALA A 174 -0.46 -2.38 -0.12
CA ALA A 174 -0.61 -3.00 1.18
C ALA A 174 -0.29 -4.51 1.06
N MET A 175 0.53 -5.03 1.98
CA MET A 175 1.01 -6.43 1.98
C MET A 175 -0.11 -7.47 1.82
N ASP A 176 -1.34 -7.15 2.24
CA ASP A 176 -2.48 -8.05 2.19
C ASP A 176 -3.11 -8.17 0.79
N ASN A 177 -3.00 -7.15 -0.06
CA ASN A 177 -3.59 -7.14 -1.41
C ASN A 177 -2.68 -7.80 -2.47
N VAL A 178 -1.38 -7.94 -2.20
CA VAL A 178 -0.40 -8.48 -3.15
C VAL A 178 -0.71 -9.95 -3.53
N LYS A 179 -1.35 -10.71 -2.64
CA LYS A 179 -1.69 -12.13 -2.89
C LYS A 179 -2.76 -12.33 -3.97
N HIS A 180 -3.50 -11.29 -4.35
CA HIS A 180 -4.62 -11.37 -5.31
C HIS A 180 -4.39 -10.56 -6.60
N ILE A 181 -3.30 -9.81 -6.72
CA ILE A 181 -2.98 -8.99 -7.90
C ILE A 181 -1.99 -9.73 -8.79
N ARG A 182 -2.32 -9.89 -10.08
CA ARG A 182 -1.52 -10.66 -11.05
C ARG A 182 -0.19 -9.99 -11.38
N TYR A 183 -0.19 -8.68 -11.55
CA TYR A 183 0.99 -7.86 -11.85
C TYR A 183 1.11 -6.74 -10.79
N PRO A 184 1.72 -7.04 -9.63
CA PRO A 184 1.69 -6.14 -8.48
C PRO A 184 2.55 -4.88 -8.67
N ASP A 185 3.54 -4.92 -9.56
CA ASP A 185 4.47 -3.83 -9.80
C ASP A 185 4.68 -3.52 -11.30
N VAL A 186 5.17 -2.30 -11.56
CA VAL A 186 5.46 -1.79 -12.91
C VAL A 186 6.42 -2.72 -13.68
N PRO A 187 7.56 -3.18 -13.12
CA PRO A 187 8.44 -4.12 -13.82
C PRO A 187 7.71 -5.39 -14.29
N SER A 188 6.93 -6.02 -13.41
CA SER A 188 6.15 -7.23 -13.71
C SER A 188 5.14 -7.00 -14.83
N TYR A 189 4.43 -5.86 -14.80
CA TYR A 189 3.48 -5.49 -15.85
C TYR A 189 4.18 -5.25 -17.19
N LEU A 190 5.32 -4.56 -17.20
CA LEU A 190 6.08 -4.31 -18.43
C LEU A 190 6.63 -5.59 -19.04
N GLU A 191 7.12 -6.52 -18.21
CA GLU A 191 7.59 -7.83 -18.66
C GLU A 191 6.45 -8.64 -19.29
N TYR A 192 5.25 -8.63 -18.69
CA TYR A 192 4.05 -9.22 -19.28
C TYR A 192 3.72 -8.62 -20.65
N VAL A 193 3.68 -7.29 -20.77
CA VAL A 193 3.40 -6.59 -22.03
C VAL A 193 4.45 -6.91 -23.10
N HIS A 194 5.71 -7.05 -22.70
CA HIS A 194 6.79 -7.44 -23.60
C HIS A 194 6.62 -8.88 -24.09
N ASN A 195 6.37 -9.82 -23.18
CA ASN A 195 6.20 -11.25 -23.50
C ASN A 195 4.93 -11.52 -24.34
N GLY A 196 3.88 -10.73 -24.17
CA GLY A 196 2.67 -10.81 -25.00
C GLY A 196 2.85 -10.30 -26.44
N ARG A 197 3.95 -9.58 -26.74
CA ARG A 197 4.26 -9.06 -28.10
C ARG A 197 5.21 -9.94 -28.90
N VAL A 198 5.89 -10.89 -28.27
CA VAL A 198 6.73 -11.88 -28.95
C VAL A 198 5.82 -13.07 -29.33
N PRO A 199 5.69 -13.44 -30.62
CA PRO A 199 5.05 -14.69 -30.98
C PRO A 199 5.84 -15.82 -30.33
N PHE A 200 5.22 -16.55 -29.40
CA PHE A 200 5.78 -17.79 -28.86
C PHE A 200 6.21 -18.68 -30.03
N SER A 201 7.52 -18.87 -30.17
CA SER A 201 8.11 -19.89 -31.03
C SER A 201 8.53 -21.04 -30.11
N PRO A 202 7.74 -22.12 -29.99
CA PRO A 202 8.11 -23.25 -29.18
C PRO A 202 9.17 -24.05 -29.95
N SER A 203 10.43 -23.89 -29.55
CA SER A 203 11.51 -24.79 -29.96
C SER A 203 12.35 -25.15 -28.74
N ASP A 204 12.01 -26.34 -28.23
CA ASP A 204 12.86 -27.36 -27.61
C ASP A 204 13.67 -27.03 -26.36
N LYS A 205 13.06 -27.31 -25.20
CA LYS A 205 13.54 -28.30 -24.20
C LYS A 205 12.39 -28.64 -23.23
N GLU A 206 11.71 -29.75 -23.51
CA GLU A 206 11.71 -30.98 -22.69
C GLU A 206 10.95 -30.84 -21.36
N LEU A 207 9.69 -31.29 -21.32
CA LEU A 207 9.28 -32.67 -20.96
C LEU A 207 9.36 -32.95 -19.46
N SER A 208 8.33 -32.52 -18.70
CA SER A 208 7.79 -33.31 -17.57
C SER A 208 6.49 -32.71 -17.00
N GLU A 209 5.41 -32.57 -17.75
CA GLU A 209 4.12 -32.22 -17.11
C GLU A 209 2.86 -32.76 -17.81
N GLU A 210 3.05 -33.66 -18.79
CA GLU A 210 1.95 -34.22 -19.59
C GLU A 210 1.49 -35.62 -19.10
N GLN A 211 1.69 -35.93 -17.81
CA GLN A 211 1.20 -37.20 -17.23
C GLN A 211 0.22 -37.07 -16.06
N ASN A 212 -0.23 -35.88 -15.64
CA ASN A 212 -1.11 -35.78 -14.47
C ASN A 212 -2.46 -35.07 -14.68
N LYS A 213 -2.92 -34.91 -15.93
CA LYS A 213 -4.25 -34.35 -16.24
C LYS A 213 -5.28 -35.37 -16.74
N ASN A 214 -4.96 -36.67 -16.80
CA ASN A 214 -5.85 -37.71 -17.33
C ASN A 214 -6.59 -38.58 -16.27
N THR A 215 -6.79 -38.10 -15.03
CA THR A 215 -7.57 -38.86 -14.04
C THR A 215 -8.72 -38.08 -13.38
N ILE A 216 -9.04 -36.88 -13.86
CA ILE A 216 -10.16 -36.09 -13.31
C ILE A 216 -11.05 -35.57 -14.45
N ALA A 217 -11.57 -36.47 -15.28
CA ALA A 217 -12.60 -36.15 -16.27
C ALA A 217 -13.36 -37.40 -16.78
N VAL A 218 -13.71 -38.32 -15.87
CA VAL A 218 -14.66 -39.43 -16.06
C VAL A 218 -15.20 -39.63 -14.63
N GLU A 219 -16.40 -39.26 -14.22
CA GLU A 219 -17.73 -39.30 -14.80
C GLU A 219 -18.60 -38.24 -14.12
N MET A 220 -19.28 -37.40 -14.91
CA MET A 220 -20.57 -36.85 -14.51
C MET A 220 -21.66 -37.71 -15.14
N ASN A 221 -22.77 -37.84 -14.40
CA ASN A 221 -24.10 -38.35 -14.77
C ASN A 221 -24.36 -39.83 -14.46
N VAL A 222 -25.16 -40.10 -13.43
CA VAL A 222 -26.55 -40.56 -13.58
C VAL A 222 -27.37 -40.14 -12.36
N ASP A 223 -28.33 -39.23 -12.57
CA ASP A 223 -29.53 -39.09 -11.74
C ASP A 223 -30.63 -40.04 -12.25
N LYS A 224 -31.34 -40.70 -11.33
CA LYS A 224 -32.81 -40.94 -11.40
C LYS A 224 -33.35 -41.62 -10.12
N ASN A 225 -34.17 -40.86 -9.40
CA ASN A 225 -35.38 -41.18 -8.62
C ASN A 225 -35.50 -42.52 -7.88
N ILE A 226 -35.96 -42.46 -6.61
CA ILE A 226 -37.37 -42.68 -6.22
C ILE A 226 -37.53 -42.42 -4.70
N GLU A 227 -38.55 -41.63 -4.35
CA GLU A 227 -39.09 -41.44 -3.00
C GLU A 227 -39.63 -42.74 -2.41
N ALA A 228 -39.52 -42.94 -1.08
CA ALA A 228 -40.67 -43.07 -0.18
C ALA A 228 -40.29 -43.71 1.18
N GLN A 229 -41.07 -43.29 2.19
CA GLN A 229 -41.45 -43.96 3.44
C GLN A 229 -40.73 -43.56 4.74
N GLN A 230 -41.39 -42.61 5.40
CA GLN A 230 -41.56 -42.53 6.85
C GLN A 230 -42.19 -43.83 7.42
N SER A 231 -41.63 -44.34 8.52
CA SER A 231 -42.36 -44.91 9.68
C SER A 231 -41.33 -45.15 10.79
N LYS A 232 -41.34 -44.41 11.90
CA LYS A 232 -42.12 -44.67 13.13
C LYS A 232 -41.85 -46.07 13.72
N GLY A 233 -41.26 -46.11 14.91
CA GLY A 233 -41.00 -47.34 15.65
C GLY A 233 -40.24 -47.07 16.94
N ASP A 234 -40.97 -46.55 17.93
CA ASP A 234 -40.58 -46.45 19.33
C ASP A 234 -40.19 -47.82 19.90
N ILE A 235 -39.12 -47.92 20.68
CA ILE A 235 -39.05 -48.82 21.83
C ILE A 235 -38.33 -48.07 22.98
N GLU A 236 -39.16 -47.60 23.91
CA GLU A 236 -38.79 -47.34 25.29
C GLU A 236 -38.32 -48.63 25.97
N THR A 237 -37.24 -48.55 26.75
CA THR A 237 -37.21 -49.21 28.06
C THR A 237 -36.58 -48.24 29.07
N ASN A 238 -37.45 -47.69 29.91
CA ASN A 238 -37.14 -47.08 31.21
C ASN A 238 -36.28 -48.01 32.07
N TYR A 239 -35.37 -47.44 32.85
CA TYR A 239 -35.36 -47.61 34.32
C TYR A 239 -34.63 -46.43 34.98
N ASP A 240 -35.30 -45.91 36.02
CA ASP A 240 -34.97 -44.79 36.88
C ASP A 240 -33.67 -44.97 37.69
N GLU A 241 -33.03 -43.87 38.13
CA GLU A 241 -33.22 -43.32 39.50
C GLU A 241 -32.08 -42.35 39.92
N ALA A 242 -32.48 -41.29 40.63
CA ALA A 242 -31.75 -40.54 41.67
C ALA A 242 -30.50 -39.68 41.34
N THR A 243 -30.76 -38.36 41.27
CA THR A 243 -30.09 -37.27 42.00
C THR A 243 -28.66 -37.46 42.56
N SER A 244 -27.71 -36.66 42.04
CA SER A 244 -26.85 -35.84 42.90
C SER A 244 -26.38 -34.58 42.16
N LYS A 245 -26.56 -33.42 42.80
CA LYS A 245 -25.94 -32.15 42.38
C LYS A 245 -24.44 -32.23 42.69
N SER A 246 -23.61 -32.24 41.66
CA SER A 246 -22.21 -31.85 41.77
C SER A 246 -21.90 -30.87 40.64
N ASN A 247 -21.42 -29.69 41.01
CA ASN A 247 -20.96 -28.65 40.10
C ASN A 247 -19.74 -29.18 39.34
N THR A 248 -19.97 -29.86 38.22
CA THR A 248 -18.92 -30.15 37.24
C THR A 248 -18.79 -28.93 36.35
N SER A 249 -17.62 -28.29 36.39
CA SER A 249 -17.22 -27.33 35.37
C SER A 249 -17.41 -28.01 34.02
N LYS A 250 -18.38 -27.51 33.25
CA LYS A 250 -18.65 -27.96 31.88
C LYS A 250 -17.40 -27.66 31.07
N LEU A 251 -16.51 -28.65 30.93
CA LEU A 251 -15.37 -28.61 30.02
C LEU A 251 -15.95 -28.60 28.61
N VAL A 252 -16.08 -27.41 28.03
CA VAL A 252 -16.47 -27.23 26.64
C VAL A 252 -15.29 -27.67 25.79
N SER A 253 -15.54 -28.65 24.94
CA SER A 253 -14.56 -29.18 24.01
C SER A 253 -14.64 -28.35 22.73
N ILE A 254 -13.67 -27.45 22.56
CA ILE A 254 -13.63 -26.42 21.52
C ILE A 254 -12.73 -26.91 20.38
N ASP A 255 -13.19 -26.74 19.13
CA ASP A 255 -12.41 -27.03 17.93
C ASP A 255 -11.41 -25.90 17.65
N LEU A 256 -10.28 -26.18 16.98
CA LEU A 256 -9.31 -25.14 16.61
C LEU A 256 -9.96 -24.04 15.75
N GLU A 257 -10.89 -24.43 14.89
CA GLU A 257 -11.69 -23.51 14.06
C GLU A 257 -12.59 -22.57 14.89
N GLU A 258 -13.09 -23.04 16.04
CA GLU A 258 -13.90 -22.22 16.96
C GLU A 258 -13.02 -21.21 17.73
N ILE A 259 -11.75 -21.55 17.99
CA ILE A 259 -10.78 -20.62 18.60
C ILE A 259 -10.41 -19.51 17.61
N ASP A 260 -10.15 -19.86 16.36
CA ASP A 260 -9.80 -18.88 15.32
C ASP A 260 -10.96 -17.90 15.08
N ALA A 261 -12.19 -18.41 14.97
CA ALA A 261 -13.38 -17.57 14.85
C ALA A 261 -13.57 -16.61 16.04
N MET A 262 -13.23 -17.05 17.25
CA MET A 262 -13.27 -16.20 18.44
C MET A 262 -12.18 -15.11 18.44
N ILE A 263 -10.99 -15.42 17.93
CA ILE A 263 -9.88 -14.45 17.83
C ILE A 263 -10.22 -13.35 16.83
N ASP A 264 -10.82 -13.72 15.69
CA ASP A 264 -11.23 -12.78 14.65
C ASP A 264 -12.33 -11.82 15.13
N GLU A 265 -13.23 -12.27 16.01
CA GLU A 265 -14.29 -11.44 16.58
C GLU A 265 -13.79 -10.54 17.73
N ASP A 266 -13.16 -11.12 18.75
CA ASP A 266 -12.57 -10.38 19.87
C ASP A 266 -11.41 -11.15 20.51
N VAL A 267 -10.19 -10.81 20.06
CA VAL A 267 -8.94 -11.38 20.55
C VAL A 267 -8.77 -11.26 22.07
N ILE A 268 -9.28 -10.21 22.74
CA ILE A 268 -9.15 -10.07 24.19
C ILE A 268 -10.10 -11.04 24.90
N ALA A 269 -11.33 -11.17 24.43
CA ALA A 269 -12.29 -12.13 24.96
C ALA A 269 -11.82 -13.58 24.72
N ALA A 270 -11.21 -13.86 23.57
CA ALA A 270 -10.60 -15.15 23.25
C ALA A 270 -9.47 -15.49 24.24
N ILE A 271 -8.55 -14.55 24.48
CA ILE A 271 -7.47 -14.71 25.46
C ILE A 271 -8.04 -14.96 26.87
N ASP A 272 -9.03 -14.19 27.30
CA ASP A 272 -9.62 -14.33 28.64
C ASP A 272 -10.32 -15.70 28.83
N LYS A 273 -10.95 -16.23 27.77
CA LYS A 273 -11.55 -17.57 27.78
C LYS A 273 -10.48 -18.68 27.91
N VAL A 274 -9.36 -18.56 27.20
CA VAL A 274 -8.25 -19.52 27.28
C VAL A 274 -7.61 -19.50 28.67
N LEU A 275 -7.35 -18.31 29.22
CA LEU A 275 -6.73 -18.14 30.55
C LEU A 275 -7.65 -18.59 31.71
N SER A 276 -8.98 -18.54 31.54
CA SER A 276 -9.94 -18.91 32.59
C SER A 276 -10.40 -20.37 32.56
N GLY A 277 -10.39 -21.03 31.40
CA GLY A 277 -10.96 -22.38 31.23
C GLY A 277 -9.98 -23.49 30.90
N GLY A 278 -8.79 -23.18 30.35
CA GLY A 278 -7.91 -24.17 29.72
C GLY A 278 -8.53 -24.80 28.45
N ILE A 279 -7.72 -25.10 27.44
CA ILE A 279 -8.21 -25.71 26.19
C ILE A 279 -8.19 -27.24 26.35
N SER A 280 -9.33 -27.90 26.20
CA SER A 280 -9.41 -29.37 26.14
C SER A 280 -9.83 -29.82 24.75
N LEU A 281 -8.85 -30.29 23.97
CA LEU A 281 -9.06 -30.81 22.61
C LEU A 281 -9.80 -32.15 22.66
N LYS A 282 -10.78 -32.36 21.75
CA LYS A 282 -11.40 -33.67 21.56
C LYS A 282 -10.37 -34.64 20.97
N SER A 283 -9.83 -35.53 21.79
CA SER A 283 -9.12 -36.70 21.26
C SER A 283 -10.14 -37.67 20.68
N GLN A 284 -9.89 -38.24 19.49
CA GLN A 284 -10.75 -39.25 18.86
C GLN A 284 -10.79 -40.60 19.59
N HIS A 285 -10.13 -40.75 20.72
CA HIS A 285 -10.38 -41.87 21.63
C HIS A 285 -11.32 -41.41 22.75
N SER A 286 -12.57 -41.88 22.69
CA SER A 286 -13.44 -41.95 23.85
C SER A 286 -12.86 -42.96 24.85
N VAL A 287 -11.80 -42.57 25.55
CA VAL A 287 -11.59 -43.13 26.87
C VAL A 287 -12.56 -42.34 27.73
N GLN A 288 -13.70 -42.95 28.08
CA GLN A 288 -14.47 -42.51 29.23
C GLN A 288 -13.44 -42.22 30.31
N ARG A 289 -13.38 -40.95 30.74
CA ARG A 289 -12.65 -40.56 31.94
C ARG A 289 -13.40 -41.24 33.08
N GLN A 290 -13.21 -42.54 33.23
CA GLN A 290 -13.39 -43.22 34.49
C GLN A 290 -12.40 -42.48 35.36
N GLU A 291 -12.92 -41.72 36.33
CA GLU A 291 -12.14 -41.34 37.50
C GLU A 291 -11.30 -42.57 37.80
N VAL A 292 -9.99 -42.42 37.77
CA VAL A 292 -9.10 -43.42 38.34
C VAL A 292 -9.56 -43.46 39.79
N ALA A 293 -10.51 -44.37 40.08
CA ALA A 293 -10.83 -44.77 41.42
C ALA A 293 -9.46 -44.99 42.03
N GLU A 294 -9.14 -44.17 43.03
CA GLU A 294 -7.91 -44.28 43.79
C GLU A 294 -7.67 -45.77 43.95
N LEU A 295 -6.67 -46.28 43.21
CA LEU A 295 -6.37 -47.71 43.17
C LEU A 295 -6.22 -48.09 44.63
N ASP A 296 -7.18 -48.88 45.13
CA ASP A 296 -7.23 -49.24 46.54
C ASP A 296 -5.81 -49.65 46.92
N PRO A 297 -5.11 -48.88 47.76
CA PRO A 297 -3.70 -49.12 48.05
C PRO A 297 -3.52 -50.55 48.57
N ASN A 298 -4.58 -51.09 49.16
CA ASN A 298 -4.69 -52.44 49.65
C ASN A 298 -4.66 -53.52 48.55
N LEU A 299 -5.19 -53.27 47.34
CA LEU A 299 -5.15 -54.24 46.22
C LEU A 299 -3.76 -54.29 45.57
N THR A 300 -3.11 -53.13 45.46
CA THR A 300 -1.73 -53.03 44.95
C THR A 300 -0.76 -53.60 45.97
N GLU A 301 -0.98 -53.36 47.27
CA GLU A 301 -0.26 -54.00 48.36
C GLU A 301 -0.54 -55.50 48.46
N GLN A 302 -1.76 -55.98 48.22
CA GLN A 302 -2.08 -57.41 48.18
C GLN A 302 -1.34 -58.14 47.06
N LEU A 303 -1.36 -57.59 45.84
CA LEU A 303 -0.65 -58.18 44.70
C LEU A 303 0.87 -58.09 44.89
N LEU A 304 1.38 -57.00 45.48
CA LEU A 304 2.78 -56.88 45.87
C LEU A 304 3.15 -57.83 47.03
N GLN A 305 2.22 -58.13 47.93
CA GLN A 305 2.42 -59.03 49.06
C GLN A 305 2.39 -60.49 48.62
N GLU A 306 1.48 -60.89 47.73
CA GLU A 306 1.50 -62.21 47.10
C GLU A 306 2.77 -62.41 46.25
N LEU A 307 3.21 -61.38 45.51
CA LEU A 307 4.51 -61.41 44.82
C LEU A 307 5.71 -61.42 45.78
N ARG A 308 5.63 -60.75 46.94
CA ARG A 308 6.65 -60.81 48.01
C ARG A 308 6.75 -62.22 48.60
N ASP A 309 5.61 -62.83 48.90
CA ASP A 309 5.52 -64.15 49.52
C ASP A 309 5.94 -65.27 48.55
N ILE A 310 5.66 -65.12 47.24
CA ILE A 310 6.12 -66.04 46.19
C ILE A 310 7.60 -65.85 45.85
N ALA A 311 8.10 -64.61 45.88
CA ALA A 311 9.48 -64.35 45.46
C ALA A 311 10.49 -64.66 46.56
N PHE A 312 10.38 -64.11 47.78
CA PHE A 312 11.43 -64.26 48.80
C PHE A 312 10.94 -63.97 50.23
N LYS A 313 11.33 -64.82 51.19
CA LYS A 313 11.49 -64.44 52.59
C LYS A 313 12.20 -63.06 52.70
N GLU A 314 11.42 -62.05 53.02
CA GLU A 314 11.73 -60.87 53.85
C GLU A 314 12.86 -59.90 53.49
N ASP A 315 13.48 -59.90 52.30
CA ASP A 315 14.60 -58.94 52.07
C ASP A 315 14.76 -58.38 50.64
N LEU A 316 13.90 -58.74 49.68
CA LEU A 316 14.09 -58.32 48.28
C LEU A 316 13.42 -56.99 47.93
N VAL A 317 12.22 -56.71 48.46
CA VAL A 317 11.40 -55.57 48.02
C VAL A 317 11.81 -54.24 48.67
N GLU A 318 12.33 -54.25 49.90
CA GLU A 318 12.94 -53.07 50.52
C GLU A 318 14.25 -52.68 49.80
N LYS A 319 15.07 -53.66 49.43
CA LYS A 319 16.30 -53.43 48.64
C LYS A 319 16.05 -52.93 47.21
N ILE A 320 14.90 -53.25 46.62
CA ILE A 320 14.47 -52.71 45.32
C ILE A 320 14.06 -51.23 45.42
N LYS A 321 13.55 -50.77 46.56
CA LYS A 321 13.22 -49.35 46.80
C LYS A 321 14.46 -48.50 47.08
N GLU A 322 15.47 -49.02 47.79
CA GLU A 322 16.65 -48.23 48.20
C GLU A 322 17.82 -48.24 47.21
N GLY A 323 17.84 -49.11 46.20
CA GLY A 323 19.02 -49.17 45.34
C GLY A 323 18.87 -50.02 44.09
N LEU A 324 18.02 -49.60 43.16
CA LEU A 324 18.17 -49.99 41.74
C LEU A 324 19.41 -49.29 41.16
N THR A 325 20.59 -49.73 41.59
CA THR A 325 21.77 -49.66 40.73
C THR A 325 21.62 -50.73 39.65
N PRO A 326 22.04 -50.47 38.41
CA PRO A 326 21.87 -51.37 37.25
C PRO A 326 22.68 -52.68 37.35
N LYS A 327 23.14 -53.07 38.54
CA LYS A 327 24.09 -54.16 38.76
C LYS A 327 23.46 -55.55 38.96
N VAL A 328 22.18 -55.64 39.31
CA VAL A 328 21.51 -56.95 39.40
C VAL A 328 20.88 -57.27 38.06
N ASN A 329 21.68 -57.86 37.18
CA ASN A 329 21.18 -58.43 35.94
C ASN A 329 20.40 -59.71 36.28
N PHE A 330 19.07 -59.65 36.31
CA PHE A 330 18.22 -60.82 36.56
C PHE A 330 18.43 -61.94 35.52
N ASN A 331 18.93 -61.60 34.32
CA ASN A 331 19.38 -62.61 33.36
C ASN A 331 20.67 -63.28 33.81
N ALA A 332 21.58 -62.58 34.50
CA ALA A 332 22.77 -63.20 35.10
C ALA A 332 22.44 -64.09 36.32
N VAL A 333 21.34 -63.80 37.03
CA VAL A 333 20.81 -64.68 38.09
C VAL A 333 20.16 -65.92 37.46
N LYS A 334 19.40 -65.74 36.38
CA LYS A 334 18.83 -66.84 35.57
C LYS A 334 19.93 -67.73 34.99
N GLU A 335 20.98 -67.15 34.38
CA GLU A 335 22.14 -67.87 33.84
C GLU A 335 22.89 -68.69 34.92
N LYS A 336 22.98 -68.18 36.15
CA LYS A 336 23.58 -68.92 37.29
C LYS A 336 22.69 -70.06 37.81
N ILE A 337 21.37 -69.92 37.72
CA ILE A 337 20.40 -70.97 38.06
C ILE A 337 20.42 -72.06 36.97
N ASP A 338 20.43 -71.65 35.70
CA ASP A 338 20.55 -72.53 34.53
C ASP A 338 21.89 -73.30 34.55
N ALA A 339 22.99 -72.65 34.96
CA ALA A 339 24.31 -73.30 35.12
C ALA A 339 24.33 -74.39 36.22
N ASN A 340 23.41 -74.31 37.19
CA ASN A 340 23.25 -75.29 38.28
C ASN A 340 21.98 -76.15 38.11
N ALA A 341 21.41 -76.23 36.90
CA ALA A 341 20.13 -76.88 36.62
C ALA A 341 20.00 -78.33 37.10
N ARG A 342 21.12 -79.06 37.31
CA ARG A 342 21.12 -80.43 37.85
C ARG A 342 20.73 -80.52 39.33
N ALA A 343 20.72 -79.41 40.06
CA ALA A 343 20.36 -79.33 41.47
C ALA A 343 18.89 -78.96 41.70
N PHE A 344 18.12 -78.66 40.64
CA PHE A 344 16.73 -78.20 40.70
C PHE A 344 15.82 -79.11 39.87
N SER A 345 14.55 -79.23 40.26
CA SER A 345 13.58 -79.95 39.44
C SER A 345 13.17 -79.10 38.23
N SER A 346 12.76 -79.74 37.13
CA SER A 346 12.31 -79.03 35.92
C SER A 346 11.19 -78.01 36.19
N GLN A 347 10.31 -78.33 37.14
CA GLN A 347 9.21 -77.45 37.57
C GLN A 347 9.71 -76.19 38.31
N GLN A 348 10.79 -76.28 39.08
CA GLN A 348 11.38 -75.12 39.78
C GLN A 348 12.07 -74.16 38.82
N ILE A 349 12.75 -74.67 37.78
CA ILE A 349 13.42 -73.85 36.78
C ILE A 349 12.40 -73.07 35.93
N GLU A 350 11.27 -73.71 35.57
CA GLU A 350 10.19 -73.06 34.84
C GLU A 350 9.53 -71.93 35.65
N GLN A 351 9.26 -72.17 36.94
CA GLN A 351 8.73 -71.14 37.85
C GLN A 351 9.68 -69.94 38.00
N VAL A 352 10.98 -70.19 38.10
CA VAL A 352 12.00 -69.12 38.13
C VAL A 352 11.98 -68.31 36.83
N GLY A 353 11.82 -68.96 35.67
CA GLY A 353 11.70 -68.29 34.38
C GLY A 353 10.49 -67.35 34.27
N VAL A 354 9.33 -67.79 34.78
CA VAL A 354 8.10 -66.99 34.83
C VAL A 354 8.26 -65.77 35.73
N VAL A 355 8.84 -65.95 36.93
CA VAL A 355 9.08 -64.85 37.88
C VAL A 355 10.06 -63.83 37.32
N VAL A 356 11.15 -64.27 36.68
CA VAL A 356 12.13 -63.36 36.05
C VAL A 356 11.50 -62.55 34.91
N ASN A 357 10.66 -63.17 34.07
CA ASN A 357 9.95 -62.46 33.01
C ASN A 357 8.95 -61.43 33.57
N LEU A 358 8.24 -61.77 34.64
CA LEU A 358 7.32 -60.85 35.31
C LEU A 358 8.07 -59.65 35.90
N LEU A 359 9.19 -59.88 36.57
CA LEU A 359 10.05 -58.81 37.11
C LEU A 359 10.60 -57.90 36.01
N ASN A 360 11.08 -58.46 34.90
CA ASN A 360 11.54 -57.67 33.74
C ASN A 360 10.42 -56.82 33.13
N ASN A 361 9.19 -57.35 33.05
CA ASN A 361 8.04 -56.58 32.57
C ASN A 361 7.66 -55.44 33.52
N ILE A 362 7.71 -55.66 34.83
CA ILE A 362 7.45 -54.64 35.85
C ILE A 362 8.49 -53.52 35.76
N VAL A 363 9.79 -53.85 35.65
CA VAL A 363 10.85 -52.84 35.47
C VAL A 363 10.60 -51.99 34.21
N ARG A 364 10.23 -52.63 33.08
CA ARG A 364 9.90 -51.92 31.84
C ARG A 364 8.69 -50.99 31.98
N MET A 365 7.68 -51.37 32.76
CA MET A 365 6.51 -50.53 33.06
C MET A 365 6.90 -49.31 33.89
N PHE A 366 7.75 -49.48 34.91
CA PHE A 366 8.24 -48.36 35.73
C PHE A 366 9.10 -47.38 34.92
N GLU A 367 9.93 -47.86 33.99
CA GLU A 367 10.68 -46.98 33.08
C GLU A 367 9.74 -46.18 32.16
N LYS A 368 8.72 -46.83 31.58
CA LYS A 368 7.69 -46.14 30.79
C LYS A 368 6.97 -45.07 31.61
N LEU A 369 6.56 -45.39 32.83
CA LEU A 369 5.85 -44.46 33.71
C LEU A 369 6.74 -43.27 34.11
N LYS A 370 8.03 -43.51 34.36
CA LYS A 370 9.02 -42.46 34.62
C LYS A 370 9.21 -41.53 33.41
N ASN A 371 9.23 -42.07 32.19
CA ASN A 371 9.35 -41.27 30.97
C ASN A 371 8.08 -40.44 30.71
N LEU A 372 6.90 -41.05 30.82
CA LEU A 372 5.62 -40.34 30.70
C LEU A 372 5.47 -39.21 31.73
N LYS A 373 5.94 -39.42 32.96
CA LYS A 373 5.94 -38.36 33.99
C LYS A 373 6.84 -37.19 33.61
N LYS A 374 8.02 -37.45 33.04
CA LYS A 374 8.91 -36.39 32.54
C LYS A 374 8.28 -35.62 31.37
N GLU A 375 7.61 -36.32 30.46
CA GLU A 375 6.88 -35.69 29.35
C GLU A 375 5.75 -34.79 29.87
N LEU A 376 4.97 -35.27 30.85
CA LEU A 376 3.92 -34.48 31.49
C LEU A 376 4.46 -33.21 32.16
N ASP A 377 5.55 -33.32 32.92
CA ASP A 377 6.17 -32.16 33.59
C ASP A 377 6.72 -31.16 32.55
N SER A 378 7.26 -31.64 31.43
CA SER A 378 7.71 -30.78 30.32
C SER A 378 6.56 -30.06 29.61
N ALA A 379 5.44 -30.75 29.38
CA ALA A 379 4.26 -30.19 28.73
C ALA A 379 3.56 -29.13 29.61
N LYS A 380 3.48 -29.37 30.93
CA LYS A 380 2.99 -28.38 31.89
C LYS A 380 3.84 -27.12 31.88
N LYS A 381 5.16 -27.26 31.91
CA LYS A 381 6.07 -26.11 31.85
C LYS A 381 5.91 -25.30 30.55
N SER A 382 5.74 -25.97 29.41
CA SER A 382 5.44 -25.29 28.14
C SER A 382 4.13 -24.52 28.20
N THR A 383 3.07 -25.15 28.72
CA THR A 383 1.74 -24.53 28.85
C THR A 383 1.77 -23.29 29.75
N ASP A 384 2.50 -23.34 30.87
CA ASP A 384 2.67 -22.20 31.77
C ASP A 384 3.41 -21.05 31.09
N GLN A 385 4.43 -21.35 30.27
CA GLN A 385 5.15 -20.35 29.49
C GLN A 385 4.24 -19.68 28.45
N ASP A 386 3.46 -20.47 27.72
CA ASP A 386 2.53 -19.95 26.71
C ASP A 386 1.43 -19.09 27.34
N ASN A 387 0.92 -19.47 28.52
CA ASN A 387 -0.06 -18.67 29.28
C ASN A 387 0.50 -17.31 29.72
N GLU A 388 1.76 -17.25 30.16
CA GLU A 388 2.40 -15.97 30.49
C GLU A 388 2.62 -15.09 29.25
N ALA A 389 3.05 -15.70 28.13
CA ALA A 389 3.17 -14.98 26.85
C ALA A 389 1.81 -14.42 26.38
N LEU A 390 0.72 -15.15 26.62
CA LEU A 390 -0.63 -14.72 26.30
C LEU A 390 -1.07 -13.51 27.15
N LYS A 391 -0.73 -13.49 28.44
CA LYS A 391 -0.98 -12.34 29.33
C LYS A 391 -0.21 -11.10 28.89
N GLU A 392 1.06 -11.24 28.52
CA GLU A 392 1.85 -10.12 27.97
C GLU A 392 1.23 -9.57 26.69
N THR A 393 0.83 -10.47 25.79
CA THR A 393 0.21 -10.10 24.51
C THR A 393 -1.11 -9.37 24.72
N ARG A 394 -1.95 -9.84 25.64
CA ARG A 394 -3.18 -9.16 26.06
C ARG A 394 -2.91 -7.72 26.52
N GLN A 395 -1.89 -7.51 27.33
CA GLN A 395 -1.53 -6.18 27.83
C GLN A 395 -1.07 -5.26 26.70
N LYS A 396 -0.28 -5.77 25.74
CA LYS A 396 0.16 -5.02 24.54
C LYS A 396 -1.00 -4.61 23.63
N ILE A 397 -2.00 -5.48 23.49
CA ILE A 397 -3.23 -5.18 22.72
C ILE A 397 -4.03 -4.08 23.44
N LEU A 398 -4.18 -4.16 24.75
CA LEU A 398 -4.92 -3.17 25.54
C LEU A 398 -4.27 -1.77 25.50
N THR A 399 -2.94 -1.69 25.61
CA THR A 399 -2.21 -0.42 25.49
C THR A 399 -2.35 0.17 24.08
N SER A 400 -2.24 -0.66 23.05
CA SER A 400 -2.46 -0.24 21.65
C SER A 400 -3.89 0.28 21.42
N LYS A 401 -4.91 -0.41 21.95
CA LYS A 401 -6.32 0.01 21.84
C LYS A 401 -6.59 1.37 22.53
N THR A 402 -5.96 1.60 23.67
CA THR A 402 -6.02 2.89 24.38
C THR A 402 -5.34 4.00 23.58
N SER A 403 -4.14 3.72 23.05
CA SER A 403 -3.42 4.65 22.18
C SER A 403 -4.25 5.01 20.94
N PHE A 404 -4.83 4.02 20.27
CA PHE A 404 -5.70 4.23 19.11
C PHE A 404 -6.89 5.14 19.44
N THR A 405 -7.57 4.90 20.56
CA THR A 405 -8.71 5.73 21.00
C THR A 405 -8.29 7.19 21.25
N ASN A 406 -7.11 7.40 21.81
CA ASN A 406 -6.55 8.74 22.01
C ASN A 406 -6.27 9.43 20.67
N HIS A 407 -5.61 8.74 19.73
CA HIS A 407 -5.37 9.27 18.38
C HIS A 407 -6.68 9.58 17.64
N GLN A 408 -7.69 8.72 17.77
CA GLN A 408 -9.02 8.97 17.19
C GLN A 408 -9.68 10.23 17.77
N THR A 409 -9.53 10.47 19.08
CA THR A 409 -10.05 11.69 19.72
C THR A 409 -9.33 12.94 19.23
N GLN A 410 -8.01 12.86 19.03
CA GLN A 410 -7.23 13.95 18.44
C GLN A 410 -7.65 14.22 16.99
N LEU A 411 -7.88 13.16 16.20
CA LEU A 411 -8.36 13.27 14.83
C LEU A 411 -9.69 14.02 14.78
N ASN A 412 -10.66 13.62 15.60
CA ASN A 412 -11.96 14.28 15.69
C ASN A 412 -11.86 15.77 16.09
N SER A 413 -10.89 16.12 16.95
CA SER A 413 -10.60 17.51 17.33
C SER A 413 -10.01 18.32 16.16
N VAL A 414 -9.11 17.72 15.38
CA VAL A 414 -8.55 18.35 14.17
C VAL A 414 -9.64 18.55 13.12
N ASP A 415 -10.51 17.57 12.91
CA ASP A 415 -11.65 17.70 11.98
C ASP A 415 -12.59 18.85 12.37
N ALA A 416 -12.85 19.03 13.66
CA ALA A 416 -13.64 20.17 14.16
C ALA A 416 -12.95 21.52 13.87
N GLN A 417 -11.63 21.60 14.02
CA GLN A 417 -10.86 22.81 13.67
C GLN A 417 -10.87 23.09 12.17
N ILE A 418 -10.76 22.04 11.33
CA ILE A 418 -10.86 22.16 9.87
C ILE A 418 -12.24 22.70 9.48
N ALA A 419 -13.31 22.23 10.12
CA ALA A 419 -14.66 22.72 9.87
C ALA A 419 -14.82 24.22 10.22
N ASP A 420 -14.30 24.66 11.36
CA ASP A 420 -14.30 26.08 11.76
C ASP A 420 -13.51 26.96 10.78
N LEU A 421 -12.32 26.50 10.35
CA LEU A 421 -11.52 27.22 9.35
C LEU A 421 -12.22 27.31 7.99
N LYS A 422 -12.91 26.25 7.55
CA LYS A 422 -13.71 26.26 6.32
C LYS A 422 -14.84 27.31 6.40
N ALA A 423 -15.55 27.39 7.52
CA ALA A 423 -16.60 28.38 7.73
C ALA A 423 -16.04 29.83 7.72
N LYS A 424 -14.88 30.05 8.34
CA LYS A 424 -14.19 31.35 8.28
C LYS A 424 -13.77 31.72 6.86
N LEU A 425 -13.27 30.76 6.08
CA LEU A 425 -12.88 30.98 4.69
C LEU A 425 -14.08 31.36 3.81
N GLU A 426 -15.22 30.70 3.98
CA GLU A 426 -16.45 31.01 3.26
C GLU A 426 -16.93 32.44 3.55
N LYS A 427 -16.89 32.85 4.82
CA LYS A 427 -17.19 34.23 5.22
C LYS A 427 -16.27 35.26 4.53
N LEU A 428 -14.95 35.01 4.53
CA LEU A 428 -13.98 35.88 3.88
C LEU A 428 -14.17 35.95 2.35
N GLN A 429 -14.57 34.85 1.73
CA GLN A 429 -14.91 34.83 0.30
C GLN A 429 -16.15 35.70 0.01
N GLY A 430 -17.17 35.65 0.88
CA GLY A 430 -18.34 36.52 0.78
C GLY A 430 -18.00 38.01 0.94
N ASP A 431 -17.14 38.35 1.90
CA ASP A 431 -16.71 39.75 2.08
C ASP A 431 -15.85 40.25 0.92
N ARG A 432 -15.01 39.39 0.32
CA ARG A 432 -14.26 39.71 -0.91
C ARG A 432 -15.20 40.03 -2.08
N ALA A 433 -16.30 39.29 -2.23
CA ALA A 433 -17.28 39.54 -3.29
C ALA A 433 -17.94 40.93 -3.14
N LYS A 434 -18.33 41.31 -1.92
CA LYS A 434 -18.88 42.65 -1.63
C LYS A 434 -17.88 43.76 -1.95
N ILE A 435 -16.60 43.57 -1.62
CA ILE A 435 -15.56 44.55 -1.95
C ILE A 435 -15.41 44.71 -3.46
N ALA A 436 -15.48 43.61 -4.23
CA ALA A 436 -15.41 43.67 -5.68
C ALA A 436 -16.59 44.47 -6.28
N GLU A 437 -17.81 44.28 -5.79
CA GLU A 437 -18.97 45.08 -6.21
C GLU A 437 -18.80 46.58 -5.92
N ILE A 438 -18.27 46.93 -4.74
CA ILE A 438 -17.98 48.33 -4.38
C ILE A 438 -16.91 48.91 -5.32
N GLN A 439 -15.87 48.15 -5.64
CA GLN A 439 -14.82 48.59 -6.56
C GLN A 439 -15.36 48.89 -7.96
N ASP A 440 -16.24 48.04 -8.49
CA ASP A 440 -16.87 48.26 -9.79
C ASP A 440 -17.78 49.50 -9.77
N LEU A 441 -18.58 49.67 -8.71
CA LEU A 441 -19.42 50.86 -8.54
C LEU A 441 -18.59 52.15 -8.48
N ASP A 442 -17.49 52.16 -7.74
CA ASP A 442 -16.63 53.34 -7.63
C ASP A 442 -15.86 53.61 -8.93
N LYS A 443 -15.48 52.58 -9.69
CA LYS A 443 -14.90 52.73 -11.02
C LYS A 443 -15.87 53.39 -11.99
N ASP A 444 -17.15 53.04 -11.94
CA ASP A 444 -18.19 53.67 -12.76
C ASP A 444 -18.40 55.14 -12.37
N LYS A 445 -18.43 55.45 -11.06
CA LYS A 445 -18.48 56.84 -10.58
C LYS A 445 -17.28 57.66 -11.05
N ILE A 446 -16.06 57.13 -10.93
CA ILE A 446 -14.83 57.80 -11.41
C ILE A 446 -14.92 58.06 -12.92
N THR A 447 -15.44 57.10 -13.69
CA THR A 447 -15.61 57.25 -15.13
C THR A 447 -16.61 58.35 -15.48
N SER A 448 -17.71 58.47 -14.71
CA SER A 448 -18.68 59.56 -14.84
C SER A 448 -18.06 60.92 -14.52
N LEU A 449 -17.37 61.04 -13.38
CA LEU A 449 -16.68 62.26 -12.97
C LEU A 449 -15.63 62.70 -14.01
N ASN A 450 -14.87 61.76 -14.57
CA ASN A 450 -13.90 62.07 -15.61
C ASN A 450 -14.55 62.64 -16.88
N LYS A 451 -15.76 62.20 -17.25
CA LYS A 451 -16.51 62.81 -18.36
C LYS A 451 -16.93 64.24 -18.04
N GLU A 452 -17.38 64.49 -16.81
CA GLU A 452 -17.79 65.81 -16.35
C GLU A 452 -16.61 66.79 -16.33
N VAL A 453 -15.47 66.38 -15.75
CA VAL A 453 -14.22 67.15 -15.79
C VAL A 453 -13.80 67.46 -17.23
N LYS A 454 -13.88 66.47 -18.12
CA LYS A 454 -13.55 66.68 -19.54
C LYS A 454 -14.46 67.71 -20.19
N SER A 455 -15.76 67.70 -19.90
CA SER A 455 -16.71 68.70 -20.39
C SER A 455 -16.37 70.11 -19.89
N ILE A 456 -16.07 70.25 -18.60
CA ILE A 456 -15.68 71.53 -17.99
C ILE A 456 -14.39 72.06 -18.65
N PHE A 457 -13.42 71.19 -18.91
CA PHE A 457 -12.17 71.60 -19.57
C PHE A 457 -12.37 72.07 -21.00
N HIS A 458 -13.26 71.44 -21.78
CA HIS A 458 -13.56 71.90 -23.14
C HIS A 458 -14.22 73.28 -23.10
N HIS A 459 -15.20 73.48 -22.21
CA HIS A 459 -15.84 74.78 -22.03
C HIS A 459 -14.83 75.88 -21.62
N LEU A 460 -13.94 75.58 -20.66
CA LEU A 460 -12.88 76.50 -20.25
C LEU A 460 -11.95 76.86 -21.41
N ALA A 461 -11.56 75.89 -22.23
CA ALA A 461 -10.72 76.13 -23.41
C ALA A 461 -11.43 77.04 -24.42
N ASP A 462 -12.71 76.78 -24.71
CA ASP A 462 -13.51 77.61 -25.62
C ASP A 462 -13.64 79.06 -25.12
N GLU A 463 -13.89 79.25 -23.82
CA GLU A 463 -13.94 80.58 -23.21
C GLU A 463 -12.57 81.28 -23.26
N GLN A 464 -11.47 80.55 -23.07
CA GLN A 464 -10.12 81.11 -23.18
C GLN A 464 -9.79 81.56 -24.60
N ILE A 465 -10.23 80.82 -25.61
CA ILE A 465 -10.09 81.21 -27.02
C ILE A 465 -10.87 82.49 -27.30
N LYS A 466 -12.13 82.57 -26.84
CA LYS A 466 -12.95 83.79 -26.99
C LYS A 466 -12.32 84.99 -26.29
N LEU A 467 -11.85 84.81 -25.07
CA LEU A 467 -11.26 85.87 -24.26
C LEU A 467 -10.01 86.44 -24.95
N LYS A 468 -9.15 85.56 -25.48
CA LYS A 468 -7.97 85.96 -26.24
C LYS A 468 -8.32 86.70 -27.53
N SER A 469 -9.35 86.25 -28.25
CA SER A 469 -9.86 86.96 -29.44
C SER A 469 -10.36 88.37 -29.10
N VAL A 470 -10.99 88.57 -27.95
CA VAL A 470 -11.44 89.90 -27.51
C VAL A 470 -10.24 90.76 -27.06
N GLU A 471 -9.30 90.18 -26.31
CA GLU A 471 -8.05 90.84 -25.92
C GLU A 471 -7.26 91.35 -27.14
N ASP A 472 -7.22 90.57 -28.23
CA ASP A 472 -6.54 90.97 -29.47
C ASP A 472 -7.27 92.11 -30.23
N GLN A 473 -8.59 92.25 -30.06
CA GLN A 473 -9.40 93.31 -30.71
C GLN A 473 -9.36 94.66 -29.97
N ILE A 474 -9.08 94.66 -28.67
CA ILE A 474 -9.05 95.88 -27.84
C ILE A 474 -8.01 96.91 -28.36
N PRO A 475 -6.75 96.54 -28.65
CA PRO A 475 -5.76 97.49 -29.16
C PRO A 475 -6.14 98.10 -30.50
N GLU A 476 -6.78 97.33 -31.38
CA GLU A 476 -7.25 97.81 -32.69
C GLU A 476 -8.33 98.87 -32.51
N ALA A 477 -9.34 98.59 -31.69
CA ALA A 477 -10.40 99.55 -31.36
C ALA A 477 -9.87 100.79 -30.63
N GLN A 478 -8.88 100.65 -29.74
CA GLN A 478 -8.21 101.78 -29.08
C GLN A 478 -7.48 102.67 -30.09
N THR A 479 -6.76 102.07 -31.04
CA THR A 479 -6.05 102.81 -32.08
C THR A 479 -7.03 103.56 -32.99
N GLU A 480 -8.15 102.92 -33.35
CA GLU A 480 -9.21 103.55 -34.13
C GLU A 480 -9.85 104.73 -33.37
N LEU A 481 -10.12 104.57 -32.07
CA LEU A 481 -10.65 105.65 -31.22
C LEU A 481 -9.67 106.83 -31.13
N GLU A 482 -8.38 106.59 -30.90
CA GLU A 482 -7.36 107.65 -30.88
C GLU A 482 -7.29 108.43 -32.20
N SER A 483 -7.47 107.73 -33.33
CA SER A 483 -7.50 108.36 -34.65
C SER A 483 -8.72 109.28 -34.82
N HIS A 484 -9.90 108.83 -34.37
CA HIS A 484 -11.13 109.63 -34.39
C HIS A 484 -11.05 110.81 -33.43
N GLU A 485 -10.46 110.65 -32.24
CA GLU A 485 -10.23 111.76 -31.32
C GLU A 485 -9.31 112.83 -31.92
N ARG A 486 -8.25 112.42 -32.64
CA ARG A 486 -7.40 113.36 -33.39
C ARG A 486 -8.19 114.14 -34.42
N LEU A 487 -9.01 113.45 -35.24
CA LEU A 487 -9.87 114.10 -36.22
C LEU A 487 -10.87 115.06 -35.58
N TYR A 488 -11.49 114.66 -34.46
CA TYR A 488 -12.41 115.52 -33.73
C TYR A 488 -11.74 116.77 -33.17
N ARG A 489 -10.50 116.67 -32.63
CA ARG A 489 -9.73 117.85 -32.19
C ARG A 489 -9.47 118.82 -33.34
N ILE A 490 -9.19 118.31 -34.54
CA ILE A 490 -9.00 119.12 -35.75
C ILE A 490 -10.31 119.83 -36.12
N PHE A 491 -11.44 119.11 -36.15
CA PHE A 491 -12.75 119.71 -36.43
C PHE A 491 -13.20 120.72 -35.36
N LYS A 492 -12.86 120.51 -34.10
CA LYS A 492 -13.15 121.47 -33.03
C LYS A 492 -12.33 122.76 -33.15
N ALA A 493 -11.07 122.67 -33.58
CA ALA A 493 -10.20 123.83 -33.78
C ALA A 493 -10.58 124.63 -35.04
N THR A 494 -11.13 123.95 -36.05
CA THR A 494 -11.59 124.53 -37.31
C THR A 494 -12.93 123.91 -37.68
N PRO A 495 -14.04 124.46 -37.15
CA PRO A 495 -15.37 123.94 -37.42
C PRO A 495 -15.69 124.07 -38.92
N PRO A 496 -16.15 123.00 -39.58
CA PRO A 496 -16.53 123.06 -40.98
C PRO A 496 -17.86 123.79 -41.24
N PHE A 497 -18.46 124.39 -40.20
CA PHE A 497 -19.65 125.23 -40.25
C PHE A 497 -19.57 126.34 -39.20
#